data_AF-A0A960WFA1-F1
#
_entry.id   AF-A0A960WFA1-F1
#
_cell.length_a   1.000
_cell.length_b   1.000
_cell.length_c   1.000
_cell.angle_alpha   90.00
_cell.angle_beta   90.00
_cell.angle_gamma   90.00
#
_symmetry.space_group_name_H-M   'P 1'
#
loop_
_entity.id
_entity.type
_entity.pdbx_description
1 polymer ?
#
loop_
_entity_poly.entity_id
_entity_poly.type
_entity_poly.pdbx_seq_one_letter_code
_entity_poly.pdbx_strand_id
1 'polypeptide(L)'
;KYINHSCRPNVLSTGFGFDISIDEIHEDEQLLTDYACLNLESSFFCKCSSLHCRKTISSSNLQDLIKQWDKKIRSVFHLLNQQPQPLWDLIPNQEEIQFYMQNIDKIPSSAQNLTPENYNLGPYQSIR
;
A
#
# COMPACT_ATOMS: atom_id res chain seq x y z
N LYS A 1 -2.00 3.78 -11.95
CA LYS A 1 -1.11 4.38 -12.96
C LYS A 1 -1.11 5.87 -12.65
N TYR A 2 0.07 6.48 -12.54
CA TYR A 2 0.34 7.86 -12.06
C TYR A 2 0.59 8.10 -10.56
N ILE A 3 0.80 7.05 -9.74
CA ILE A 3 1.34 7.22 -8.37
C ILE A 3 2.86 7.13 -8.44
N ASN A 4 3.54 8.14 -7.88
CA ASN A 4 5.01 8.21 -7.89
C ASN A 4 5.63 7.54 -6.65
N HIS A 5 6.94 7.30 -6.72
CA HIS A 5 7.69 6.70 -5.64
C HIS A 5 8.14 7.70 -4.56
N SER A 6 8.01 7.32 -3.28
CA SER A 6 8.77 7.87 -2.17
C SER A 6 9.24 6.80 -1.18
N CYS A 7 10.42 7.00 -0.59
CA CYS A 7 10.88 6.22 0.57
C CYS A 7 10.12 6.59 1.87
N ARG A 8 9.37 7.69 1.85
CA ARG A 8 8.37 8.08 2.86
C ARG A 8 7.02 8.17 2.16
N PRO A 9 6.36 7.04 1.87
CA PRO A 9 5.06 7.04 1.20
C PRO A 9 3.98 7.59 2.15
N ASN A 10 2.93 8.19 1.57
CA ASN A 10 1.67 8.53 2.26
C ASN A 10 0.52 7.59 1.85
N VAL A 11 0.74 6.70 0.87
CA VAL A 11 -0.20 5.66 0.44
C VAL A 11 0.48 4.29 0.41
N LEU A 12 -0.19 3.26 0.93
CA LEU A 12 0.31 1.87 0.94
C LEU A 12 -0.76 0.88 0.46
N SER A 13 -0.32 -0.16 -0.25
CA SER A 13 -1.18 -1.28 -0.64
C SER A 13 -1.46 -2.21 0.53
N THR A 14 -2.73 -2.52 0.76
CA THR A 14 -3.19 -3.46 1.80
C THR A 14 -3.26 -4.89 1.25
N GLY A 15 -3.21 -5.92 2.10
CA GLY A 15 -3.37 -7.32 1.65
C GLY A 15 -4.72 -7.66 0.98
N PHE A 16 -5.66 -6.70 0.91
CA PHE A 16 -6.98 -6.85 0.31
C PHE A 16 -7.05 -6.37 -1.14
N GLY A 17 -5.93 -5.98 -1.75
CA GLY A 17 -5.90 -5.53 -3.15
C GLY A 17 -6.34 -4.08 -3.39
N PHE A 18 -6.45 -3.26 -2.34
CA PHE A 18 -6.65 -1.81 -2.46
C PHE A 18 -5.59 -1.02 -1.68
N ASP A 19 -5.39 0.24 -2.08
CA ASP A 19 -4.47 1.18 -1.44
C ASP A 19 -5.18 2.01 -0.36
N ILE A 20 -4.48 2.30 0.73
CA ILE A 20 -4.96 3.13 1.84
C ILE A 20 -4.00 4.29 2.10
N SER A 21 -4.54 5.46 2.44
CA SER A 21 -3.73 6.53 3.00
C SER A 21 -3.24 6.17 4.40
N ILE A 22 -1.97 6.43 4.68
CA ILE A 22 -1.33 6.18 5.98
C ILE A 22 -0.95 7.46 6.72
N ASP A 23 -1.22 8.62 6.12
CA ASP A 23 -1.05 9.95 6.69
C ASP A 23 -2.27 10.81 6.26
N GLU A 24 -2.43 12.00 6.84
CA GLU A 24 -3.34 13.00 6.27
C GLU A 24 -2.85 13.42 4.88
N ILE A 25 -3.77 13.61 3.94
CA ILE A 25 -3.48 14.09 2.59
C ILE A 25 -4.22 15.41 2.41
N HIS A 26 -3.48 16.48 2.14
CA HIS A 26 -4.07 17.78 1.84
C HIS A 26 -4.39 17.92 0.35
N GLU A 27 -5.22 18.90 0.02
CA GLU A 27 -5.46 19.29 -1.36
C GLU A 27 -4.13 19.63 -2.06
N ASP A 28 -4.00 19.24 -3.33
CA ASP A 28 -2.78 19.35 -4.15
C ASP A 28 -1.56 18.54 -3.66
N GLU A 29 -1.66 17.79 -2.55
CA GLU A 29 -0.59 16.90 -2.12
C GLU A 29 -0.49 15.68 -3.05
N GLN A 30 0.75 15.36 -3.44
CA GLN A 30 1.00 14.20 -4.28
C GLN A 30 0.81 12.89 -3.50
N LEU A 31 0.08 11.94 -4.11
CA LEU A 31 0.06 10.56 -3.66
C LEU A 31 1.36 9.86 -4.00
N LEU A 32 2.01 9.30 -2.98
CA LEU A 32 3.33 8.70 -3.06
C LEU A 32 3.31 7.31 -2.43
N THR A 33 3.82 6.33 -3.16
CA THR A 33 3.93 4.93 -2.71
C THR A 33 5.38 4.44 -2.69
N ASP A 34 5.62 3.29 -2.08
CA ASP A 34 6.93 2.66 -2.07
C ASP A 34 7.01 1.57 -3.15
N TYR A 35 7.72 1.83 -4.25
CA TYR A 35 7.85 0.87 -5.36
C TYR A 35 8.52 -0.46 -4.98
N ALA A 36 9.11 -0.60 -3.79
CA ALA A 36 9.52 -1.89 -3.30
C ALA A 36 8.33 -2.88 -3.15
N CYS A 37 7.08 -2.39 -3.08
CA CYS A 37 5.89 -3.24 -3.10
C CYS A 37 5.53 -3.79 -4.50
N LEU A 38 6.27 -3.42 -5.55
CA LEU A 38 5.96 -3.79 -6.94
C LEU A 38 6.78 -4.98 -7.44
N ASN A 39 7.22 -5.85 -6.53
CA ASN A 39 7.96 -7.08 -6.86
C ASN A 39 9.09 -6.85 -7.87
N LEU A 40 9.97 -5.89 -7.56
CA LEU A 40 11.02 -5.43 -8.46
C LEU A 40 11.98 -6.57 -8.84
N GLU A 41 12.13 -6.82 -10.15
CA GLU A 41 13.13 -7.74 -10.71
C GLU A 41 14.55 -7.18 -10.64
N SER A 42 14.68 -5.84 -10.64
CA SER A 42 15.96 -5.13 -10.61
C SER A 42 15.90 -3.87 -9.75
N SER A 43 17.07 -3.42 -9.28
CA SER A 43 17.17 -2.22 -8.46
C SER A 43 17.33 -0.96 -9.31
N PHE A 44 16.98 0.20 -8.74
CA PHE A 44 17.16 1.50 -9.40
C PHE A 44 17.54 2.61 -8.41
N PHE A 45 18.18 3.68 -8.93
CA PHE A 45 18.54 4.85 -8.14
C PHE A 45 17.32 5.71 -7.82
N CYS A 46 17.12 5.99 -6.54
CA CYS A 46 16.00 6.77 -6.03
C CYS A 46 16.31 8.27 -6.04
N LYS A 47 15.33 9.06 -6.50
CA LYS A 47 15.37 10.53 -6.51
C LYS A 47 14.14 11.16 -5.81
N CYS A 48 13.54 10.45 -4.84
CA CYS A 48 12.29 10.89 -4.19
C CYS A 48 12.42 12.09 -3.22
N SER A 49 13.61 12.67 -3.06
CA SER A 49 13.88 13.84 -2.21
C SER A 49 13.53 13.71 -0.71
N SER A 50 13.01 12.57 -0.24
CA SER A 50 12.78 12.30 1.17
C SER A 50 14.08 12.40 1.99
N LEU A 51 14.00 12.99 3.19
CA LEU A 51 15.10 12.98 4.17
C LEU A 51 15.55 11.55 4.53
N HIS A 52 14.65 10.57 4.39
CA HIS A 52 14.89 9.14 4.61
C HIS A 52 15.01 8.36 3.29
N CYS A 53 15.47 9.01 2.23
CA CYS A 53 15.68 8.35 0.93
C CYS A 53 16.71 7.22 1.04
N ARG A 54 16.31 6.00 0.65
CA ARG A 54 17.14 4.78 0.64
C ARG A 54 18.24 4.78 -0.42
N LYS A 55 18.27 5.78 -1.32
CA LYS A 55 19.20 5.97 -2.45
C LYS A 55 19.10 4.91 -3.55
N THR A 56 18.87 3.66 -3.21
CA THR A 56 18.60 2.55 -4.13
C THR A 56 17.35 1.82 -3.67
N ILE A 57 16.42 1.58 -4.60
CA ILE A 57 15.23 0.79 -4.34
C ILE A 57 15.48 -0.62 -4.89
N SER A 58 15.28 -1.62 -4.04
CA SER A 58 15.49 -3.04 -4.36
C SER A 58 14.60 -3.91 -3.46
N SER A 59 14.57 -5.20 -3.76
CA SER A 59 13.89 -6.23 -2.97
C SER A 59 14.72 -6.74 -1.77
N SER A 60 15.96 -6.28 -1.58
CA SER A 60 16.88 -6.84 -0.56
C SER A 60 16.36 -6.70 0.87
N ASN A 61 15.60 -5.63 1.15
CA ASN A 61 15.08 -5.33 2.50
C ASN A 61 13.56 -5.48 2.57
N LEU A 62 12.95 -6.21 1.63
CA LEU A 62 11.50 -6.28 1.47
C LEU A 62 10.78 -6.76 2.74
N GLN A 63 11.33 -7.76 3.43
CA GLN A 63 10.74 -8.28 4.67
C GLN A 63 10.63 -7.22 5.78
N ASP A 64 11.64 -6.37 5.93
CA ASP A 64 11.62 -5.32 6.95
C ASP A 64 10.74 -4.15 6.56
N LEU A 65 10.60 -3.88 5.25
CA LEU A 65 9.67 -2.89 4.74
C LEU A 65 8.22 -3.33 4.95
N ILE A 66 7.88 -4.59 4.66
CA ILE A 66 6.55 -5.17 4.91
C ILE A 66 6.16 -4.99 6.37
N LYS A 67 7.05 -5.30 7.33
CA LYS A 67 6.76 -5.13 8.76
C LYS A 67 6.44 -3.66 9.10
N GLN A 68 7.16 -2.72 8.50
CA GLN A 68 6.92 -1.29 8.70
C GLN A 68 5.60 -0.84 8.06
N TRP A 69 5.32 -1.29 6.84
CA TRP A 69 4.07 -1.02 6.13
C TRP A 69 2.86 -1.56 6.89
N ASP A 70 2.91 -2.82 7.31
CA ASP A 70 1.82 -3.45 8.06
C ASP A 70 1.52 -2.72 9.37
N LYS A 71 2.57 -2.22 10.06
CA LYS A 71 2.39 -1.39 11.27
C LYS A 71 1.64 -0.10 10.94
N LYS A 72 1.99 0.58 9.86
CA LYS A 72 1.33 1.82 9.43
C LYS A 72 -0.10 1.59 8.96
N ILE A 73 -0.33 0.55 8.17
CA ILE A 73 -1.67 0.16 7.71
C ILE A 73 -2.56 -0.11 8.92
N ARG A 74 -2.10 -0.93 9.88
CA ARG A 74 -2.85 -1.18 11.11
C ARG A 74 -3.18 0.11 11.86
N SER A 75 -2.26 1.07 11.98
CA SER A 75 -2.53 2.29 12.74
C SER A 75 -3.68 3.15 12.18
N VAL A 76 -4.00 3.05 10.89
CA VAL A 76 -5.04 3.87 10.24
C VAL A 76 -6.29 3.09 9.84
N PHE A 77 -6.26 1.75 9.85
CA PHE A 77 -7.31 0.93 9.26
C PHE A 77 -8.70 1.16 9.89
N HIS A 78 -8.75 1.46 11.19
CA HIS A 78 -10.00 1.78 11.89
C HIS A 78 -10.70 3.05 11.38
N LEU A 79 -9.96 3.96 10.72
CA LEU A 79 -10.49 5.21 10.17
C LEU A 79 -11.36 5.00 8.93
N LEU A 80 -11.31 3.82 8.29
CA LEU A 80 -12.12 3.50 7.12
C LEU A 80 -13.63 3.65 7.39
N ASN A 81 -14.07 3.42 8.65
CA ASN A 81 -15.47 3.61 9.08
C ASN A 81 -15.78 5.03 9.57
N GLN A 82 -14.76 5.89 9.72
CA GLN A 82 -14.92 7.24 10.27
C GLN A 82 -14.92 8.32 9.19
N GLN A 83 -14.41 8.01 8.01
CA GLN A 83 -14.31 8.93 6.88
C GLN A 83 -15.19 8.46 5.73
N PRO A 84 -15.84 9.37 4.97
CA PRO A 84 -16.53 9.00 3.76
C PRO A 84 -15.62 8.22 2.81
N GLN A 85 -16.11 7.12 2.25
CA GLN A 85 -15.40 6.29 1.27
C GLN A 85 -16.19 6.27 -0.04
N PRO A 86 -16.10 7.30 -0.90
CA PRO A 86 -16.92 7.40 -2.11
C PRO A 86 -16.74 6.25 -3.10
N LEU A 87 -15.64 5.50 -3.00
CA LEU A 87 -15.33 4.34 -3.84
C LEU A 87 -15.57 3.00 -3.12
N TRP A 88 -16.18 3.00 -1.93
CA TRP A 88 -16.40 1.79 -1.12
C TRP A 88 -17.09 0.68 -1.92
N ASP A 89 -18.11 1.03 -2.69
CA ASP A 89 -18.92 0.10 -3.49
C ASP A 89 -18.13 -0.61 -4.61
N LEU A 90 -16.90 -0.14 -4.92
CA LEU A 90 -16.01 -0.79 -5.88
C LEU A 90 -15.10 -1.85 -5.24
N ILE A 91 -15.07 -1.92 -3.90
CA ILE A 91 -14.20 -2.83 -3.16
C ILE A 91 -14.91 -4.19 -3.03
N PRO A 92 -14.28 -5.30 -3.49
CA PRO A 92 -14.84 -6.63 -3.26
C PRO A 92 -14.69 -7.04 -1.79
N ASN A 93 -15.47 -8.06 -1.36
CA ASN A 93 -15.36 -8.67 -0.03
C ASN A 93 -15.49 -7.65 1.14
N GLN A 94 -16.37 -6.66 1.02
CA GLN A 94 -16.58 -5.61 2.03
C GLN A 94 -16.86 -6.14 3.45
N GLU A 95 -17.60 -7.25 3.58
CA GLU A 95 -17.89 -7.89 4.87
C GLU A 95 -16.62 -8.37 5.58
N GLU A 96 -15.65 -8.92 4.83
CA GLU A 96 -14.36 -9.33 5.36
C GLU A 96 -13.57 -8.11 5.86
N ILE A 97 -13.55 -7.04 5.07
CA ILE A 97 -12.85 -5.81 5.45
C ILE A 97 -13.48 -5.20 6.71
N GLN A 98 -14.81 -5.16 6.81
CA GLN A 98 -15.53 -4.70 7.99
C GLN A 98 -15.21 -5.54 9.24
N PHE A 99 -15.07 -6.86 9.10
CA PHE A 99 -14.62 -7.71 10.19
C PHE A 99 -13.24 -7.28 10.70
N TYR A 100 -12.28 -7.01 9.80
CA TYR A 100 -10.93 -6.60 10.19
C TYR A 100 -10.86 -5.18 10.75
N MET A 101 -11.77 -4.28 10.39
CA MET A 101 -11.90 -2.96 11.03
C MET A 101 -12.18 -3.06 12.54
N GLN A 102 -12.82 -4.15 12.99
CA GLN A 102 -13.07 -4.44 14.41
C GLN A 102 -11.99 -5.34 15.05
N ASN A 103 -11.10 -5.91 14.24
CA ASN A 103 -10.10 -6.90 14.64
C ASN A 103 -8.71 -6.51 14.11
N ILE A 104 -8.25 -5.31 14.48
CA ILE A 104 -7.06 -4.67 13.90
C ILE A 104 -5.77 -5.52 13.97
N ASP A 105 -5.61 -6.30 15.04
CA ASP A 105 -4.44 -7.18 15.23
C ASP A 105 -4.42 -8.38 14.28
N LYS A 106 -5.54 -8.67 13.63
CA LYS A 106 -5.71 -9.78 12.68
C LYS A 106 -5.60 -9.33 11.22
N ILE A 107 -5.41 -8.04 10.95
CA ILE A 107 -5.31 -7.53 9.58
C ILE A 107 -4.22 -8.30 8.82
N PRO A 108 -4.55 -8.90 7.66
CA PRO A 108 -3.59 -9.57 6.81
C PRO A 108 -2.41 -8.68 6.43
N SER A 109 -1.24 -9.29 6.29
CA SER A 109 -0.05 -8.58 5.85
C SER A 109 -0.20 -8.05 4.42
N SER A 110 0.34 -6.87 4.16
CA SER A 110 0.53 -6.33 2.81
C SER A 110 1.34 -7.25 1.89
N ALA A 111 2.11 -8.19 2.47
CA ALA A 111 2.81 -9.23 1.73
C ALA A 111 1.89 -10.12 0.87
N GLN A 112 0.60 -10.22 1.19
CA GLN A 112 -0.33 -10.99 0.37
C GLN A 112 -0.37 -10.48 -1.07
N ASN A 113 -0.25 -9.17 -1.31
CA ASN A 113 -0.21 -8.63 -2.67
C ASN A 113 1.10 -8.90 -3.42
N LEU A 114 2.12 -9.43 -2.74
CA LEU A 114 3.44 -9.64 -3.31
C LEU A 114 3.62 -11.06 -3.88
N THR A 115 2.64 -11.94 -3.70
CA THR A 115 2.72 -13.31 -4.21
C THR A 115 2.34 -13.37 -5.70
N PRO A 116 3.01 -14.22 -6.51
CA PRO A 116 2.68 -14.46 -7.92
C PRO A 116 1.21 -14.76 -8.20
N GLU A 117 0.54 -15.43 -7.26
CA GLU A 117 -0.86 -15.83 -7.35
C GLU A 117 -1.84 -14.64 -7.29
N ASN A 118 -1.46 -13.57 -6.58
CA ASN A 118 -2.32 -12.39 -6.36
C ASN A 118 -2.13 -11.28 -7.41
N TYR A 119 -1.23 -11.46 -8.40
CA TYR A 119 -1.11 -10.55 -9.55
C TYR A 119 -2.39 -10.46 -10.39
N ASN A 120 -3.24 -11.48 -10.33
CA ASN A 120 -4.48 -11.54 -11.11
C ASN A 120 -5.69 -10.88 -10.43
N LEU A 121 -5.54 -10.34 -9.20
CA LEU A 121 -6.64 -9.74 -8.43
C LEU A 121 -6.59 -8.21 -8.38
N GLY A 122 -5.50 -7.58 -8.84
CA GLY A 122 -5.41 -6.13 -8.93
C GLY A 122 -6.09 -5.58 -10.20
N PRO A 123 -6.64 -4.35 -10.19
CA PRO A 123 -7.24 -3.72 -11.37
C PRO A 123 -6.23 -3.40 -12.48
N TYR A 124 -4.94 -3.66 -12.27
CA TYR A 124 -3.88 -3.50 -13.26
C TYR A 124 -3.59 -4.82 -13.97
N GLN A 125 -4.59 -5.35 -14.67
CA GLN A 125 -4.30 -6.20 -15.81
C GLN A 125 -3.52 -5.35 -16.81
N SER A 126 -2.28 -5.71 -17.09
CA SER A 126 -1.58 -5.17 -18.25
C SER A 126 -2.39 -5.55 -19.47
N ILE A 127 -3.10 -4.59 -20.05
CA ILE A 127 -3.65 -4.71 -21.40
C ILE A 127 -2.44 -4.96 -22.30
N ARG A 128 -2.24 -6.21 -22.69
CA ARG A 128 -1.44 -6.58 -23.85
C ARG A 128 -2.35 -6.54 -25.07
#